data_AF-A0A7S3LEB3-F1
#
_entry.id   AF-A0A7S3LEB3-F1
#
_cell.length_a   1.000
_cell.length_b   1.000
_cell.length_c   1.000
_cell.angle_alpha   90.00
_cell.angle_beta   90.00
_cell.angle_gamma   90.00
#
_symmetry.space_group_name_H-M   'P 1'
#
loop_
_entity.id
_entity.type
_entity.pdbx_description
1 polymer ?
#
loop_
_entity_poly.entity_id
_entity_poly.type
_entity_poly.pdbx_seq_one_letter_code
_entity_poly.pdbx_strand_id
1 'polypeptide(L)'
;GVEFRKATLDSSPTLVKPLMFGNNLDGYAMYAPQHARALRKSMLAWLQLPSPTCARRHYAHITILDRKRSRRIMHAETLRQALADAVSPQRIRLVYFEDTSFAAQMAVLSDTDILITPHGAQLASVPFLRPCASVLEIFPFHYCLPYFYGSLAS
;
A
#
# COMPACT_ATOMS: atom_id res chain seq x y z
N GLY A 1 21.85 -17.59 13.62
CA GLY A 1 21.53 -16.48 14.53
C GLY A 1 21.89 -15.19 13.82
N VAL A 2 20.92 -14.31 13.61
CA VAL A 2 21.17 -12.99 13.02
C VAL A 2 20.98 -11.98 14.15
N GLU A 3 22.06 -11.27 14.47
CA GLU A 3 22.09 -10.22 15.49
C GLU A 3 21.69 -8.90 14.83
N PHE A 4 20.60 -8.28 15.27
CA PHE A 4 20.17 -6.97 14.81
C PHE A 4 20.67 -5.89 15.77
N ARG A 5 21.52 -4.98 15.28
CA ARG A 5 22.01 -3.85 16.06
C ARG A 5 20.93 -2.77 16.16
N LYS A 6 20.61 -2.38 17.40
CA LYS A 6 19.77 -1.23 17.72
C LYS A 6 20.48 0.05 17.24
N ALA A 7 19.92 0.74 16.26
CA ALA A 7 20.40 2.06 15.88
C ALA A 7 19.90 3.07 16.93
N THR A 8 20.81 3.64 17.70
CA THR A 8 20.51 4.73 18.64
C THR A 8 20.26 6.01 17.86
N LEU A 9 19.13 6.67 18.16
CA LEU A 9 18.64 7.87 17.49
C LEU A 9 19.41 9.09 17.99
N ASP A 10 20.22 9.71 17.13
CA ASP A 10 20.84 11.01 17.40
C ASP A 10 19.88 12.15 17.01
N SER A 11 19.76 13.16 17.88
CA SER A 11 18.74 14.21 17.84
C SER A 11 19.15 15.44 17.01
N SER A 12 19.80 15.23 15.86
CA SER A 12 20.20 16.33 14.98
C SER A 12 19.07 16.76 14.02
N PRO A 13 18.75 18.06 13.92
CA PRO A 13 17.63 18.57 13.10
C PRO A 13 17.89 18.54 11.58
N THR A 14 19.09 18.16 11.13
CA THR A 14 19.45 18.05 9.71
C THR A 14 19.42 16.61 9.18
N LEU A 15 19.15 15.62 10.03
CA LEU A 15 19.05 14.23 9.63
C LEU A 15 17.62 13.92 9.16
N VAL A 16 17.46 13.57 7.88
CA VAL A 16 16.24 12.88 7.43
C VAL A 16 16.09 11.66 8.32
N LYS A 17 15.13 11.69 9.26
CA LYS A 17 14.86 10.56 10.15
C LYS A 17 14.65 9.34 9.26
N PRO A 18 15.49 8.29 9.36
CA PRO A 18 15.30 7.11 8.53
C PRO A 18 13.90 6.58 8.84
N LEU A 19 13.06 6.54 7.81
CA LEU A 19 11.80 5.84 7.88
C LEU A 19 12.14 4.35 7.93
N MET A 20 12.25 3.82 9.14
CA MET A 20 12.49 2.41 9.36
C MET A 20 11.28 1.62 8.86
N PHE A 21 11.44 0.91 7.74
CA PHE A 21 10.64 -0.25 7.41
C PHE A 21 11.32 -1.46 8.07
N GLY A 22 10.90 -1.81 9.28
CA GLY A 22 11.53 -2.90 10.02
C GLY A 22 10.69 -3.35 11.20
N ASN A 23 10.71 -4.66 11.46
CA ASN A 23 10.09 -5.31 12.61
C ASN A 23 10.67 -4.75 13.92
N ASN A 24 10.04 -3.71 14.48
CA ASN A 24 10.18 -3.45 15.89
C ASN A 24 9.27 -4.40 16.67
N LEU A 25 9.69 -4.73 17.90
CA LEU A 25 8.98 -5.59 18.84
C LEU A 25 7.53 -5.14 19.14
N ASP A 26 7.17 -3.92 18.73
CA ASP A 26 5.86 -3.29 18.92
C ASP A 26 4.85 -3.57 17.79
N GLY A 27 5.25 -4.27 16.72
CA GLY A 27 4.31 -4.81 15.70
C GLY A 27 3.78 -3.81 14.65
N TYR A 28 4.31 -2.58 14.59
CA TYR A 28 3.91 -1.56 13.60
C TYR A 28 4.95 -1.40 12.48
N ALA A 29 4.48 -1.30 11.24
CA ALA A 29 5.29 -0.97 10.07
C ALA A 29 5.65 0.53 9.99
N MET A 30 4.89 1.42 10.64
CA MET A 30 5.25 2.82 10.87
C MET A 30 4.87 3.29 12.28
N TYR A 31 5.73 4.12 12.89
CA TYR A 31 5.52 4.63 14.25
C TYR A 31 4.33 5.61 14.38
N ALA A 32 4.06 6.41 13.34
CA ALA A 32 2.97 7.39 13.35
C ALA A 32 2.40 7.61 11.94
N PRO A 33 1.07 7.85 11.79
CA PRO A 33 0.44 8.04 10.48
C PRO A 33 1.02 9.19 9.65
N GLN A 34 1.53 10.24 10.31
CA GLN A 34 2.18 11.37 9.64
C GLN A 34 3.43 10.97 8.83
N HIS A 35 4.08 9.85 9.17
CA HIS A 35 5.24 9.35 8.45
C HIS A 35 4.87 8.81 7.07
N ALA A 36 3.75 8.07 6.96
CA ALA A 36 3.26 7.58 5.67
C ALA A 36 2.88 8.74 4.76
N ARG A 37 2.24 9.78 5.31
CA ARG A 37 1.95 11.03 4.58
C ARG A 37 3.20 11.75 4.09
N ALA A 38 4.22 11.89 4.95
CA ALA A 38 5.48 12.53 4.59
C ALA A 38 6.22 11.74 3.49
N LEU A 39 6.29 10.40 3.64
CA LEU A 39 6.86 9.51 2.63
C LEU A 39 6.16 9.68 1.28
N ARG A 40 4.83 9.57 1.25
CA ARG A 40 4.02 9.72 0.03
C ARG A 40 4.30 11.05 -0.65
N LYS A 41 4.24 12.15 0.10
CA LYS A 41 4.46 13.51 -0.44
C LYS A 41 5.85 13.62 -1.09
N SER A 42 6.90 13.19 -0.40
CA SER A 42 8.27 13.28 -0.92
C SER A 42 8.48 12.39 -2.15
N MET A 43 7.95 11.17 -2.14
CA MET A 43 8.13 10.22 -3.25
C MET A 43 7.37 10.65 -4.50
N LEU A 44 6.12 11.12 -4.36
CA LEU A 44 5.35 11.63 -5.50
C LEU A 44 6.00 12.89 -6.10
N ALA A 45 6.53 13.78 -5.26
CA ALA A 45 7.27 14.95 -5.73
C ALA A 45 8.55 14.56 -6.51
N TRP A 46 9.33 13.61 -5.99
CA TRP A 46 10.53 13.10 -6.67
C TRP A 46 10.22 12.47 -8.04
N LEU A 47 9.10 11.75 -8.14
CA LEU A 47 8.62 11.14 -9.37
C LEU A 47 7.86 12.10 -10.30
N GLN A 48 7.69 13.37 -9.90
CA GLN A 48 6.90 14.36 -10.64
C GLN A 48 5.45 13.90 -10.89
N LEU A 49 4.90 13.14 -9.94
CA LEU A 49 3.51 12.69 -9.95
C LEU A 49 2.62 13.65 -9.15
N PRO A 50 1.34 13.81 -9.53
CA PRO A 50 0.42 14.65 -8.79
C PRO A 50 0.21 14.12 -7.37
N SER A 51 0.16 15.02 -6.39
CA SER A 51 -0.21 14.66 -5.02
C SER A 51 -1.73 14.54 -4.92
N PRO A 52 -2.28 13.34 -4.68
CA PRO A 52 -3.72 13.16 -4.58
C PRO A 52 -4.27 13.77 -3.29
N THR A 53 -5.52 14.26 -3.35
CA THR A 53 -6.29 14.74 -2.19
C THR A 53 -7.37 13.73 -1.81
N CYS A 54 -7.94 13.88 -0.60
CA CYS A 54 -9.13 13.16 -0.13
C CYS A 54 -10.44 13.72 -0.75
N ALA A 55 -10.36 14.51 -1.83
CA ALA A 55 -11.56 15.05 -2.46
C ALA A 55 -12.46 13.91 -2.95
N ARG A 56 -13.74 13.98 -2.60
CA ARG A 56 -14.73 12.97 -2.97
C ARG A 56 -14.83 12.89 -4.49
N ARG A 57 -14.59 11.70 -5.05
CA ARG A 57 -14.90 11.40 -6.45
C ARG A 57 -16.37 11.01 -6.60
N HIS A 58 -16.92 11.25 -7.78
CA HIS A 58 -18.26 10.78 -8.15
C HIS A 58 -18.32 9.24 -8.15
N TYR A 59 -17.23 8.58 -8.55
CA TYR A 59 -17.08 7.13 -8.57
C TYR A 59 -15.72 6.71 -8.00
N ALA A 60 -15.71 5.64 -7.20
CA ALA A 60 -14.47 5.06 -6.66
C ALA A 60 -13.76 4.19 -7.72
N HIS A 61 -12.44 4.36 -7.83
CA HIS A 61 -11.54 3.50 -8.60
C HIS A 61 -11.03 2.35 -7.71
N ILE A 62 -11.30 1.12 -8.14
CA ILE A 62 -10.97 -0.10 -7.42
C ILE A 62 -9.79 -0.78 -8.11
N THR A 63 -8.75 -1.06 -7.33
CA THR A 63 -7.54 -1.74 -7.79
C THR A 63 -7.42 -3.09 -7.09
N ILE A 64 -7.37 -4.16 -7.86
CA ILE A 64 -6.96 -5.47 -7.39
C ILE A 64 -5.46 -5.58 -7.66
N LEU A 65 -4.64 -5.49 -6.62
CA LEU A 65 -3.20 -5.73 -6.71
C LEU A 65 -2.94 -7.19 -6.32
N ASP A 66 -2.59 -8.00 -7.31
CA ASP A 66 -2.29 -9.42 -7.10
C ASP A 66 -0.85 -9.77 -7.49
N ARG A 67 -0.46 -11.02 -7.25
CA ARG A 67 0.89 -11.54 -7.44
C ARG A 67 0.90 -12.63 -8.50
N LYS A 68 1.92 -12.62 -9.36
CA LYS A 68 2.06 -13.64 -10.42
C LYS A 68 2.38 -15.03 -9.87
N ARG A 69 3.08 -15.08 -8.74
CA ARG A 69 3.61 -16.31 -8.13
C ARG A 69 2.85 -16.73 -6.87
N SER A 70 3.53 -16.81 -5.73
CA SER A 70 2.96 -17.31 -4.47
C SER A 70 2.22 -16.23 -3.68
N ARG A 71 1.35 -16.67 -2.77
CA ARG A 71 0.49 -15.80 -1.93
C ARG A 71 -0.38 -14.85 -2.78
N ARG A 72 -0.98 -15.40 -3.82
CA ARG A 72 -1.85 -14.72 -4.79
C ARG A 72 -3.34 -15.01 -4.54
N ILE A 73 -4.21 -14.23 -5.17
CA ILE A 73 -5.64 -14.50 -5.22
C ILE A 73 -5.89 -15.58 -6.28
N MET A 74 -6.36 -16.76 -5.88
CA MET A 74 -6.52 -17.92 -6.78
C MET A 74 -7.43 -17.65 -7.99
N HIS A 75 -8.47 -16.83 -7.81
CA HIS A 75 -9.45 -16.50 -8.85
C HIS A 75 -9.57 -14.98 -9.04
N ALA A 76 -8.43 -14.29 -9.14
CA ALA A 76 -8.38 -12.83 -9.26
C ALA A 76 -9.24 -12.29 -10.40
N GLU A 77 -9.28 -12.98 -11.54
CA GLU A 77 -10.07 -12.57 -12.70
C GLU A 77 -11.58 -12.74 -12.47
N THR A 78 -11.99 -13.82 -11.80
CA THR A 78 -13.38 -14.02 -11.39
C THR A 78 -13.82 -12.93 -10.40
N LEU A 79 -12.95 -12.57 -9.45
CA LEU A 79 -13.18 -11.44 -8.55
C LEU A 79 -13.31 -10.12 -9.32
N ARG A 80 -12.42 -9.87 -10.29
CA ARG A 80 -12.47 -8.69 -11.15
C ARG A 80 -13.80 -8.61 -11.90
N GLN A 81 -14.26 -9.73 -12.47
CA GLN A 81 -15.51 -9.79 -13.21
C GLN A 81 -16.72 -9.56 -12.31
N ALA A 82 -16.79 -10.22 -11.15
CA ALA A 82 -17.87 -10.02 -10.19
C ALA A 82 -17.97 -8.56 -9.72
N LEU A 83 -16.83 -7.89 -9.51
CA LEU A 83 -16.81 -6.46 -9.19
C LEU A 83 -17.24 -5.60 -10.38
N ALA A 84 -16.80 -5.94 -11.59
CA ALA A 84 -17.18 -5.23 -12.80
C ALA A 84 -18.70 -5.27 -13.03
N ASP A 85 -19.32 -6.43 -12.80
CA ASP A 85 -20.77 -6.64 -12.91
C ASP A 85 -21.55 -5.85 -11.84
N ALA A 86 -20.97 -5.70 -10.64
CA ALA A 86 -21.62 -5.02 -9.52
C ALA A 86 -21.53 -3.49 -9.57
N VAL A 87 -20.47 -2.90 -10.16
CA VAL A 87 -20.29 -1.43 -10.17
C VAL A 87 -20.09 -0.82 -11.56
N SER A 88 -19.13 -1.31 -12.33
CA SER A 88 -18.81 -0.92 -13.72
C SER A 88 -17.39 -1.40 -14.06
N PRO A 89 -17.15 -2.01 -15.24
CA PRO A 89 -15.83 -2.48 -15.66
C PRO A 89 -14.76 -1.40 -15.72
N GLN A 90 -15.11 -0.17 -16.11
CA GLN A 90 -14.14 0.93 -16.27
C GLN A 90 -13.52 1.39 -14.95
N ARG A 91 -14.13 1.00 -13.82
CA ARG A 91 -13.70 1.37 -12.48
C ARG A 91 -12.81 0.34 -11.82
N ILE A 92 -12.63 -0.84 -12.43
CA ILE A 92 -11.88 -1.96 -11.85
C ILE A 92 -10.62 -2.19 -12.66
N ARG A 93 -9.46 -2.23 -12.00
CA ARG A 93 -8.20 -2.67 -12.61
C ARG A 93 -7.61 -3.83 -11.81
N LEU A 94 -7.22 -4.90 -12.52
CA LEU A 94 -6.38 -5.97 -11.99
C LEU A 94 -4.95 -5.71 -12.45
N VAL A 95 -4.02 -5.60 -11.50
CA VAL A 95 -2.62 -5.25 -11.76
C VAL A 95 -1.66 -6.19 -11.06
N TYR A 96 -0.46 -6.30 -11.62
CA TYR A 96 0.68 -7.05 -11.07
C TYR A 96 1.90 -6.15 -11.13
N PHE A 97 2.68 -6.07 -10.04
CA PHE A 97 3.79 -5.12 -9.95
C PHE A 97 5.16 -5.68 -10.30
N GLU A 98 5.31 -7.01 -10.40
CA GLU A 98 6.60 -7.70 -10.55
C GLU A 98 7.45 -7.25 -11.74
N ASP A 99 6.84 -6.66 -12.77
CA ASP A 99 7.54 -6.16 -13.99
C ASP A 99 7.17 -4.71 -14.33
N THR A 100 6.75 -3.93 -13.33
CA THR A 100 6.35 -2.52 -13.51
C THR A 100 7.37 -1.57 -12.91
N SER A 101 7.59 -0.42 -13.55
CA SER A 101 8.45 0.61 -12.99
C SER A 101 7.87 1.16 -11.69
N PHE A 102 8.73 1.60 -10.77
CA PHE A 102 8.28 2.20 -9.52
C PHE A 102 7.34 3.40 -9.76
N ALA A 103 7.60 4.23 -10.77
CA ALA A 103 6.73 5.33 -11.15
C ALA A 103 5.32 4.86 -11.57
N ALA A 104 5.23 3.77 -12.35
CA ALA A 104 3.95 3.19 -12.75
C ALA A 104 3.18 2.62 -11.54
N GLN A 105 3.87 1.97 -10.60
CA GLN A 105 3.27 1.50 -9.36
C GLN A 105 2.69 2.65 -8.54
N MET A 106 3.45 3.75 -8.38
CA MET A 106 3.00 4.93 -7.64
C MET A 106 1.83 5.64 -8.32
N ALA A 107 1.82 5.72 -9.65
CA ALA A 107 0.70 6.28 -10.40
C ALA A 107 -0.59 5.48 -10.19
N VAL A 108 -0.51 4.15 -10.19
CA VAL A 108 -1.66 3.28 -9.89
C VAL A 108 -2.15 3.47 -8.46
N LEU A 109 -1.26 3.45 -7.47
CA LEU A 109 -1.65 3.54 -6.06
C LEU A 109 -2.23 4.92 -5.72
N SER A 110 -1.61 6.00 -6.19
CA SER A 110 -2.08 7.37 -5.94
C SER A 110 -3.43 7.69 -6.60
N ASP A 111 -3.84 6.91 -7.60
CA ASP A 111 -5.15 6.99 -8.23
C ASP A 111 -6.19 6.01 -7.63
N THR A 112 -5.82 5.17 -6.66
CA THR A 112 -6.69 4.13 -6.11
C THR A 112 -7.52 4.64 -4.93
N ASP A 113 -8.84 4.41 -4.98
CA ASP A 113 -9.76 4.69 -3.87
C ASP A 113 -9.99 3.45 -2.99
N ILE A 114 -10.00 2.25 -3.58
CA ILE A 114 -10.09 0.98 -2.86
C ILE A 114 -9.03 0.03 -3.40
N LEU A 115 -8.11 -0.40 -2.56
CA LEU A 115 -7.10 -1.41 -2.87
C LEU A 115 -7.56 -2.77 -2.33
N ILE A 116 -7.70 -3.76 -3.20
CA ILE A 116 -7.95 -5.16 -2.85
C ILE A 116 -6.66 -5.92 -3.09
N THR A 117 -6.12 -6.61 -2.09
CA THR A 117 -4.82 -7.25 -2.23
C THR A 117 -4.62 -8.38 -1.22
N PRO A 118 -3.92 -9.48 -1.56
CA PRO A 118 -3.63 -10.51 -0.59
C PRO A 118 -2.62 -10.04 0.46
N HIS A 119 -2.74 -10.59 1.67
CA HIS A 119 -1.83 -10.35 2.78
C HIS A 119 -0.37 -10.61 2.38
N GLY A 120 0.50 -9.68 2.75
CA GLY A 120 1.94 -9.84 2.66
C GLY A 120 2.68 -8.56 2.26
N ALA A 121 3.95 -8.72 1.92
CA ALA A 121 4.91 -7.62 1.77
C ALA A 121 4.50 -6.52 0.78
N GLN A 122 3.63 -6.80 -0.20
CA GLN A 122 3.15 -5.77 -1.12
C GLN A 122 2.33 -4.66 -0.44
N LEU A 123 1.80 -4.91 0.76
CA LEU A 123 1.14 -3.90 1.57
C LEU A 123 2.11 -2.82 2.10
N ALA A 124 3.43 -3.02 1.97
CA ALA A 124 4.39 -1.93 2.14
C ALA A 124 4.13 -0.74 1.19
N SER A 125 3.32 -0.94 0.15
CA SER A 125 2.90 0.10 -0.79
C SER A 125 1.71 0.95 -0.33
N VAL A 126 1.00 0.56 0.74
CA VAL A 126 -0.17 1.27 1.28
C VAL A 126 0.06 2.78 1.53
N PRO A 127 1.24 3.25 2.00
CA PRO A 127 1.46 4.68 2.20
C PRO A 127 1.26 5.51 0.92
N PHE A 128 1.45 4.91 -0.25
CA PHE A 128 1.36 5.58 -1.55
C PHE A 128 -0.06 5.62 -2.12
N LEU A 129 -1.03 5.01 -1.44
CA LEU A 129 -2.42 5.18 -1.78
C LEU A 129 -2.83 6.64 -1.63
N ARG A 130 -3.86 7.03 -2.38
CA ARG A 130 -4.53 8.31 -2.18
C ARG A 130 -4.97 8.45 -0.71
N PRO A 131 -4.92 9.67 -0.13
CA PRO A 131 -5.58 9.94 1.15
C PRO A 131 -7.05 9.49 1.15
N CYS A 132 -7.48 8.87 2.24
CA CYS A 132 -8.83 8.32 2.41
C CYS A 132 -9.16 7.10 1.52
N ALA A 133 -8.16 6.52 0.85
CA ALA A 133 -8.33 5.21 0.24
C ALA A 133 -8.57 4.14 1.31
N SER A 134 -9.29 3.09 0.95
CA SER A 134 -9.52 1.92 1.79
C SER A 134 -8.72 0.73 1.29
N VAL A 135 -8.30 -0.15 2.20
CA VAL A 135 -7.61 -1.40 1.89
C VAL A 135 -8.49 -2.57 2.31
N LEU A 136 -8.79 -3.45 1.36
CA LEU A 136 -9.37 -4.76 1.60
C LEU A 136 -8.26 -5.81 1.50
N GLU A 137 -7.76 -6.22 2.66
CA GLU A 137 -6.71 -7.22 2.77
C GLU A 137 -7.31 -8.64 2.79
N ILE A 138 -6.87 -9.48 1.85
CA ILE A 138 -7.34 -10.87 1.73
C ILE A 138 -6.32 -11.80 2.39
N PHE A 139 -6.75 -12.53 3.42
CA PHE A 139 -5.87 -13.47 4.10
C PHE A 139 -6.09 -14.92 3.61
N PRO A 140 -5.04 -15.77 3.64
CA PRO A 140 -5.20 -17.20 3.51
C PRO A 140 -6.15 -17.76 4.57
N PHE A 141 -6.82 -18.86 4.23
CA PHE A 141 -7.67 -19.57 5.17
C PHE A 141 -6.87 -19.97 6.43
N HIS A 142 -7.47 -19.76 7.62
CA HIS A 142 -6.84 -19.96 8.93
C HIS A 142 -5.60 -19.10 9.24
N TYR A 143 -5.37 -18.01 8.53
CA TYR A 143 -4.30 -17.07 8.83
C TYR A 143 -4.88 -15.66 8.97
N CYS A 144 -4.69 -15.00 10.12
CA CYS A 144 -5.10 -13.60 10.30
C CYS A 144 -4.16 -12.93 11.31
N LEU A 145 -3.37 -11.97 10.85
CA LEU A 145 -2.57 -11.08 11.69
C LEU A 145 -3.08 -9.66 11.51
N PRO A 146 -4.15 -9.28 12.22
CA PRO A 146 -4.75 -7.97 12.04
C PRO A 146 -3.77 -6.87 12.49
N TYR A 147 -3.91 -5.68 11.89
CA TYR A 147 -3.22 -4.43 12.25
C TYR A 147 -1.75 -4.25 11.85
N PHE A 148 -1.03 -5.30 11.43
CA PHE A 148 0.41 -5.17 11.08
C PHE A 148 0.67 -4.06 10.05
N TYR A 149 -0.07 -4.10 8.92
CA TYR A 149 0.01 -3.06 7.88
C TYR A 149 -0.92 -1.87 8.13
N GLY A 150 -1.77 -1.92 9.16
CA GLY A 150 -2.73 -0.84 9.47
C GLY A 150 -2.04 0.49 9.74
N SER A 151 -0.85 0.46 10.37
CA SER A 151 -0.02 1.65 10.61
C SER A 151 0.46 2.37 9.34
N LEU A 152 0.37 1.73 8.17
CA LEU A 152 0.73 2.33 6.88
C LEU A 152 -0.42 3.14 6.26
N ALA A 153 -1.66 2.94 6.70
CA ALA A 153 -2.82 3.66 6.19
C ALA A 153 -2.89 5.06 6.83
N SER A 154 -2.79 6.13 6.02
CA SER A 154 -2.73 7.53 6.51
C SER A 154 -3.22 8.61 5.53
#